data_AF-A0A9E5J887-F1
#
_entry.id   AF-A0A9E5J887-F1
#
_cell.length_a   1.000
_cell.length_b   1.000
_cell.length_c   1.000
_cell.angle_alpha   90.00
_cell.angle_beta   90.00
_cell.angle_gamma   90.00
#
_symmetry.space_group_name_H-M   'P 1'
#
loop_
_entity.id
_entity.type
_entity.pdbx_description
1 polymer ?
#
loop_
_entity_poly.entity_id
_entity_poly.type
_entity_poly.pdbx_seq_one_letter_code
_entity_poly.pdbx_strand_id
1 'polypeptide(L)'
;DEYVKQFQEINTKYNAGTAFDDYVLQGMNVGLMTVQALRAAGKNLTRKGLVRAMETKGSTFASVAYSPLGYSRTSNVGHTGYYMAVMDANGDRKPFGGKVTLYTTDSGSGPVVVSTFKRPAMPAKGLPSNS
;
A
#
# COMPACT_ATOMS: atom_id res chain seq x y z
N ASP A 1 12.85 2.30 -7.01
CA ASP A 1 11.59 2.70 -6.35
C ASP A 1 11.92 3.19 -4.94
N GLU A 2 11.35 4.31 -4.50
CA GLU A 2 11.68 4.94 -3.21
C GLU A 2 11.21 4.12 -1.98
N TYR A 3 10.04 3.49 -2.05
CA TYR A 3 9.51 2.65 -0.96
C TYR A 3 10.37 1.40 -0.82
N VAL A 4 10.65 0.74 -1.95
CA VAL A 4 11.51 -0.45 -1.99
C VAL A 4 12.89 -0.14 -1.40
N LYS A 5 13.51 0.98 -1.80
CA LYS A 5 14.83 1.38 -1.32
C LYS A 5 14.83 1.57 0.21
N GLN A 6 13.90 2.38 0.74
CA GLN A 6 13.86 2.68 2.16
C GLN A 6 13.50 1.44 3.01
N PHE A 7 12.59 0.59 2.53
CA PHE A 7 12.22 -0.65 3.22
C PHE A 7 13.35 -1.67 3.19
N GLN A 8 14.11 -1.76 2.09
CA GLN A 8 15.30 -2.60 2.02
C GLN A 8 16.37 -2.14 3.02
N GLU A 9 16.62 -0.82 3.12
CA GLU A 9 17.54 -0.26 4.14
C GLU A 9 17.11 -0.60 5.57
N ILE A 10 15.80 -0.51 5.87
CA ILE A 10 15.23 -0.90 7.17
C ILE A 10 15.42 -2.39 7.41
N ASN A 11 15.15 -3.24 6.41
CA ASN A 11 15.30 -4.69 6.52
C ASN A 11 16.75 -5.09 6.81
N THR A 12 17.70 -4.54 6.05
CA THR A 12 19.13 -4.79 6.24
C THR A 12 19.59 -4.41 7.65
N LYS A 13 19.07 -3.31 8.20
CA LYS A 13 19.50 -2.83 9.52
C LYS A 13 18.85 -3.57 10.68
N TYR A 14 17.57 -3.93 10.57
CA TYR A 14 16.77 -4.37 11.71
C TYR A 14 16.24 -5.80 11.62
N ASN A 15 16.43 -6.48 10.49
CA ASN A 15 15.91 -7.82 10.25
C ASN A 15 17.01 -8.76 9.69
N ALA A 16 18.15 -8.79 10.39
CA ALA A 16 19.33 -9.54 9.98
C ALA A 16 19.02 -11.03 9.74
N GLY A 17 19.59 -11.59 8.68
CA GLY A 17 19.35 -12.98 8.27
C GLY A 17 18.06 -13.21 7.48
N THR A 18 17.20 -12.18 7.30
CA THR A 18 15.96 -12.29 6.53
C THR A 18 16.12 -11.66 5.15
N ALA A 19 15.79 -12.43 4.10
CA ALA A 19 15.77 -11.93 2.73
C ALA A 19 14.71 -10.82 2.57
N PHE A 20 15.00 -9.83 1.71
CA PHE A 20 14.01 -8.81 1.35
C PHE A 20 13.18 -9.29 0.16
N ASP A 21 12.04 -9.92 0.44
CA ASP A 21 11.10 -10.45 -0.55
C ASP A 21 9.76 -9.68 -0.56
N ASP A 22 8.79 -10.16 -1.35
CA ASP A 22 7.47 -9.55 -1.45
C ASP A 22 6.68 -9.58 -0.14
N TYR A 23 6.86 -10.61 0.70
CA TYR A 23 6.18 -10.71 1.98
C TYR A 23 6.73 -9.71 2.99
N VAL A 24 8.06 -9.57 3.04
CA VAL A 24 8.72 -8.54 3.85
C VAL A 24 8.31 -7.15 3.40
N LEU A 25 8.28 -6.90 2.08
CA LEU A 25 7.82 -5.64 1.50
C LEU A 25 6.37 -5.32 1.91
N GLN A 26 5.46 -6.29 1.79
CA GLN A 26 4.06 -6.14 2.17
C GLN A 26 3.90 -5.90 3.68
N GLY A 27 4.64 -6.64 4.53
CA GLY A 27 4.62 -6.47 5.97
C GLY A 27 5.08 -5.07 6.40
N MET A 28 6.16 -4.57 5.80
CA MET A 28 6.63 -3.19 6.04
C MET A 28 5.62 -2.15 5.57
N ASN A 29 4.95 -2.39 4.44
CA ASN A 29 3.88 -1.50 3.97
C ASN A 29 2.69 -1.45 4.94
N VAL A 30 2.27 -2.59 5.47
CA VAL A 30 1.24 -2.66 6.52
C VAL A 30 1.68 -1.90 7.77
N GLY A 31 2.96 -2.00 8.15
CA GLY A 31 3.53 -1.19 9.24
C GLY A 31 3.42 0.31 8.98
N LEU A 32 3.81 0.78 7.79
CA LEU A 32 3.68 2.19 7.39
C LEU A 32 2.23 2.68 7.46
N MET A 33 1.29 1.91 6.91
CA MET A 33 -0.14 2.25 6.93
C MET A 33 -0.74 2.22 8.33
N THR A 34 -0.26 1.32 9.20
CA THR A 34 -0.69 1.26 10.61
C THR A 34 -0.29 2.53 11.35
N VAL A 35 0.96 3.00 11.19
CA VAL A 35 1.41 4.26 11.80
C VAL A 35 0.58 5.44 11.30
N GLN A 36 0.27 5.49 10.00
CA GLN A 36 -0.61 6.52 9.44
C GLN A 36 -2.01 6.50 10.07
N ALA A 37 -2.59 5.32 10.26
CA ALA A 37 -3.90 5.15 10.89
C ALA A 37 -3.90 5.65 12.35
N LEU A 38 -2.86 5.28 13.12
CA LEU A 38 -2.72 5.71 14.51
C LEU A 38 -2.56 7.23 14.62
N ARG A 39 -1.76 7.84 13.74
CA ARG A 39 -1.63 9.30 13.68
C ARG A 39 -2.95 9.98 13.33
N ALA A 40 -3.63 9.46 12.31
CA ALA A 40 -4.92 9.97 11.84
C ALA A 40 -6.04 9.91 12.89
N ALA A 41 -5.97 8.92 13.80
CA ALA A 41 -6.90 8.75 14.92
C ALA A 41 -6.60 9.69 16.10
N GLY A 42 -5.38 10.22 16.20
CA GLY A 42 -4.97 11.16 17.23
C GLY A 42 -4.63 10.52 18.59
N LYS A 43 -4.27 11.36 19.57
CA LYS A 43 -3.72 10.93 20.87
C LYS A 43 -4.70 10.13 21.73
N ASN A 44 -5.99 10.41 21.63
CA ASN A 44 -7.05 9.73 22.39
C ASN A 44 -7.53 8.49 21.62
N LEU A 45 -6.64 7.52 21.46
CA LEU A 45 -6.87 6.35 20.63
C LEU A 45 -8.01 5.49 21.20
N THR A 46 -9.03 5.28 20.36
CA THR A 46 -10.09 4.31 20.62
C THR A 46 -10.33 3.47 19.37
N ARG A 47 -10.87 2.26 19.51
CA ARG A 47 -11.24 1.43 18.36
C ARG A 47 -12.16 2.19 17.40
N LYS A 48 -13.18 2.88 17.93
CA LYS A 48 -14.12 3.70 17.15
C LYS A 48 -13.41 4.88 16.46
N GLY A 49 -12.47 5.53 17.13
CA GLY A 49 -11.67 6.61 16.56
C GLY A 49 -10.78 6.13 15.41
N LEU A 50 -10.15 4.96 15.57
CA LEU A 50 -9.34 4.34 14.53
C LEU A 50 -10.16 3.98 13.28
N VAL A 51 -11.32 3.34 13.45
CA VAL A 51 -12.23 3.02 12.34
C VAL A 51 -12.64 4.31 11.62
N ARG A 52 -13.05 5.34 12.37
CA ARG A 52 -13.41 6.64 11.79
C ARG A 52 -12.26 7.29 11.02
N ALA A 53 -11.02 7.17 11.52
CA ALA A 53 -9.85 7.68 10.82
C ALA A 53 -9.63 6.95 9.49
N MET A 54 -9.78 5.62 9.46
CA MET A 54 -9.71 4.84 8.22
C MET A 54 -10.82 5.24 7.23
N GLU A 55 -12.07 5.35 7.69
CA GLU A 55 -13.22 5.72 6.86
C GLU A 55 -13.11 7.13 6.24
N THR A 56 -12.38 8.05 6.89
CA THR A 56 -12.34 9.47 6.49
C THR A 56 -11.02 9.89 5.88
N LYS A 57 -9.91 9.21 6.19
CA LYS A 57 -8.55 9.60 5.78
C LYS A 57 -7.77 8.44 5.15
N GLY A 58 -8.23 7.19 5.31
CA GLY A 58 -7.47 6.01 4.86
C GLY A 58 -7.19 5.98 3.35
N SER A 59 -8.03 6.62 2.54
CA SER A 59 -7.85 6.70 1.08
C SER A 59 -6.65 7.54 0.65
N THR A 60 -6.10 8.40 1.54
CA THR A 60 -4.96 9.28 1.24
C THR A 60 -3.65 8.75 1.79
N PHE A 61 -3.63 7.57 2.40
CA PHE A 61 -2.42 7.03 3.02
C PHE A 61 -1.38 6.68 1.95
N ALA A 62 -0.12 7.00 2.26
CA ALA A 62 1.04 6.53 1.52
C ALA A 62 1.12 5.00 1.60
N SER A 63 1.37 4.35 0.47
CA SER A 63 1.49 2.89 0.37
C SER A 63 2.47 2.57 -0.75
N VAL A 64 3.19 1.44 -0.62
CA VAL A 64 4.07 0.90 -1.68
C VAL A 64 3.28 0.55 -2.94
N ALA A 65 1.99 0.24 -2.84
CA ALA A 65 1.20 -0.19 -3.98
C ALA A 65 0.94 0.96 -4.96
N TYR A 66 0.97 0.64 -6.25
CA TYR A 66 0.60 1.57 -7.32
C TYR A 66 -0.91 1.79 -7.43
N SER A 67 -1.72 1.12 -6.60
CA SER A 67 -3.17 1.23 -6.57
C SER A 67 -3.65 2.23 -5.51
N PRO A 68 -4.73 2.98 -5.77
CA PRO A 68 -5.38 3.75 -4.72
C PRO A 68 -5.91 2.85 -3.61
N LEU A 69 -6.16 3.47 -2.46
CA LEU A 69 -6.84 2.87 -1.31
C LEU A 69 -8.32 3.28 -1.32
N GLY A 70 -9.23 2.32 -1.36
CA GLY A 70 -10.67 2.50 -1.43
C GLY A 70 -11.38 2.57 -0.07
N TYR A 71 -10.71 3.06 0.98
CA TYR A 71 -11.34 3.22 2.29
C TYR A 71 -12.32 4.40 2.30
N SER A 72 -13.53 4.15 2.79
CA SER A 72 -14.57 5.16 3.00
C SER A 72 -15.54 4.70 4.10
N ARG A 73 -16.58 5.48 4.41
CA ARG A 73 -17.67 5.04 5.31
C ARG A 73 -18.48 3.86 4.77
N THR A 74 -18.40 3.57 3.48
CA THR A 74 -19.17 2.52 2.80
C THR A 74 -18.28 1.46 2.15
N SER A 75 -16.95 1.55 2.30
CA SER A 75 -16.00 0.64 1.65
C SER A 75 -14.77 0.40 2.52
N ASN A 76 -14.37 -0.87 2.61
CA ASN A 76 -13.17 -1.34 3.32
C ASN A 76 -12.19 -2.11 2.41
N VAL A 77 -12.31 -1.95 1.09
CA VAL A 77 -11.67 -2.79 0.05
C VAL A 77 -10.13 -2.74 0.05
N GLY A 78 -9.50 -1.77 0.72
CA GLY A 78 -8.04 -1.62 0.67
C GLY A 78 -7.61 -1.18 -0.73
N HIS A 79 -6.73 -1.92 -1.41
CA HIS A 79 -6.29 -1.57 -2.77
C HIS A 79 -7.30 -2.01 -3.84
N THR A 80 -7.69 -1.10 -4.73
CA THR A 80 -8.73 -1.33 -5.76
C THR A 80 -8.21 -1.64 -7.16
N GLY A 81 -6.89 -1.71 -7.32
CA GLY A 81 -6.21 -1.82 -8.61
C GLY A 81 -5.28 -3.03 -8.66
N TYR A 82 -5.28 -3.70 -9.80
CA TYR A 82 -4.56 -4.95 -10.03
C TYR A 82 -3.84 -4.92 -11.37
N TYR A 83 -2.71 -5.61 -11.46
CA TYR A 83 -2.04 -5.88 -12.71
C TYR A 83 -1.80 -7.39 -12.82
N MET A 84 -1.80 -7.91 -14.04
CA MET A 84 -1.51 -9.32 -14.30
C MET A 84 -0.01 -9.55 -14.29
N ALA A 85 0.41 -10.65 -13.68
CA ALA A 85 1.80 -11.08 -13.66
C ALA A 85 1.91 -12.56 -14.04
N VAL A 86 3.08 -12.92 -14.56
CA VAL A 86 3.48 -14.29 -14.83
C VAL A 86 4.68 -14.63 -13.95
N MET A 87 4.74 -15.86 -13.47
CA MET A 87 5.92 -16.36 -12.78
C MET A 87 6.89 -16.90 -13.82
N ASP A 88 8.17 -16.54 -13.74
CA ASP A 88 9.20 -17.18 -14.54
C ASP A 88 9.68 -18.50 -13.93
N ALA A 89 10.62 -19.17 -14.61
CA ALA A 89 11.13 -20.48 -14.18
C ALA A 89 11.87 -20.44 -12.83
N ASN A 90 12.32 -19.27 -12.38
CA ASN A 90 12.96 -19.07 -11.08
C ASN A 90 11.93 -18.75 -9.98
N GLY A 91 10.65 -18.61 -10.33
CA GLY A 91 9.59 -18.19 -9.42
C GLY A 91 9.47 -16.67 -9.27
N ASP A 92 10.18 -15.86 -10.08
CA ASP A 92 10.04 -14.42 -10.02
C ASP A 92 8.74 -13.96 -10.69
N ARG A 93 8.04 -13.04 -10.02
CA ARG A 93 6.86 -12.37 -10.58
C ARG A 93 7.28 -11.29 -11.59
N LYS A 94 6.98 -11.48 -12.88
CA LYS A 94 7.17 -10.48 -13.94
C LYS A 94 5.81 -9.93 -14.43
N PRO A 95 5.69 -8.64 -14.78
CA PRO A 95 4.46 -8.11 -15.34
C PRO A 95 4.08 -8.83 -16.64
N PHE A 96 2.80 -9.20 -16.78
CA PHE A 96 2.28 -9.74 -18.03
C PHE A 96 2.42 -8.68 -19.15
N GLY A 97 3.03 -9.06 -20.28
CA GLY A 97 3.36 -8.11 -21.35
C GLY A 97 4.57 -7.21 -21.08
N GLY A 98 5.37 -7.50 -20.05
CA GLY A 98 6.66 -6.84 -19.78
C GLY A 98 6.59 -5.45 -19.13
N LYS A 99 5.38 -4.89 -18.96
CA LYS A 99 5.15 -3.61 -18.30
C LYS A 99 4.00 -3.71 -17.30
N VAL A 100 4.12 -3.05 -16.16
CA VAL A 100 3.00 -2.90 -15.21
C VAL A 100 1.96 -1.97 -15.84
N THR A 101 0.81 -2.54 -16.21
CA THR A 101 -0.42 -1.79 -16.54
C THR A 101 -1.44 -2.10 -15.46
N LEU A 102 -1.81 -1.07 -14.69
CA LEU A 102 -2.74 -1.22 -13.58
C LEU A 102 -4.17 -1.02 -14.07
N TYR A 103 -5.04 -1.97 -13.75
CA TYR A 103 -6.46 -1.92 -14.03
C TYR A 103 -7.24 -1.74 -12.73
N THR A 104 -8.41 -1.09 -12.81
CA THR A 104 -9.31 -0.91 -11.67
C THR A 104 -10.76 -0.99 -12.13
N THR A 105 -11.65 -1.30 -11.20
CA THR A 105 -13.11 -1.31 -11.38
C THR A 105 -13.78 -1.04 -10.03
N ASP A 106 -15.10 -0.87 -10.02
CA ASP A 106 -15.91 -0.80 -8.80
C ASP A 106 -16.22 -2.20 -8.23
N SER A 107 -16.86 -2.24 -7.06
CA SER A 107 -17.26 -3.51 -6.41
C SER A 107 -18.55 -4.12 -6.98
N GLY A 108 -19.11 -3.54 -8.05
CA GLY A 108 -20.30 -4.00 -8.73
C GLY A 108 -19.97 -4.53 -10.11
N SER A 109 -20.65 -4.00 -11.13
CA SER A 109 -20.52 -4.43 -12.53
C SER A 109 -19.90 -3.34 -13.41
N GLY A 110 -19.15 -2.40 -12.81
CA GLY A 110 -18.47 -1.36 -13.56
C GLY A 110 -17.46 -1.91 -14.56
N PRO A 111 -17.16 -1.16 -15.64
CA PRO A 111 -16.15 -1.56 -16.60
C PRO A 111 -14.76 -1.58 -15.97
N VAL A 112 -13.94 -2.54 -16.40
CA VAL A 112 -12.51 -2.55 -16.09
C VAL A 112 -11.81 -1.48 -16.93
N VAL A 113 -11.12 -0.55 -16.26
CA VAL A 113 -10.41 0.55 -16.91
C VAL A 113 -8.95 0.61 -16.47
N VAL A 114 -8.10 1.21 -17.30
CA VAL A 114 -6.70 1.51 -16.91
C VAL A 114 -6.70 2.61 -15.85
N SER A 115 -6.03 2.36 -14.74
CA SER A 115 -5.92 3.32 -13.64
C SER A 115 -5.00 4.48 -14.02
N THR A 116 -5.44 5.70 -13.71
CA THR A 116 -4.65 6.94 -13.84
C THR A 116 -4.06 7.40 -12.50
N PHE A 117 -4.22 6.60 -11.45
CA PHE A 117 -3.79 6.95 -10.10
C PHE A 117 -2.28 7.20 -10.04
N LYS A 118 -1.91 8.27 -9.35
CA LYS A 118 -0.52 8.60 -9.03
C LYS A 118 -0.26 8.25 -7.57
N ARG A 119 0.61 7.26 -7.37
CA ARG A 119 1.03 6.83 -6.02
C ARG A 119 1.67 8.02 -5.26
N PRO A 120 1.23 8.32 -4.02
CA PRO A 120 1.86 9.33 -3.19
C PRO A 120 3.35 9.06 -2.98
N ALA A 121 4.14 10.12 -2.91
CA ALA A 121 5.56 10.01 -2.60
C ALA A 121 5.78 9.40 -1.21
N MET A 122 6.90 8.70 -1.05
CA MET A 122 7.27 8.13 0.23
C MET A 122 7.48 9.24 1.27
N PRO A 123 6.92 9.11 2.48
CA PRO A 123 7.23 10.04 3.57
C PRO A 123 8.73 10.08 3.86
N ALA A 124 9.25 11.26 4.19
CA ALA A 124 10.68 11.43 4.46
C ALA A 124 11.16 10.43 5.53
N LYS A 125 12.20 9.65 5.20
CA LYS A 125 12.77 8.59 6.06
C LYS A 125 11.76 7.49 6.45
N GLY A 126 10.67 7.33 5.69
CA GLY A 126 9.58 6.42 6.02
C GLY A 126 8.73 6.86 7.23
N LEU A 127 8.78 8.14 7.60
CA LEU A 127 8.05 8.69 8.76
C LEU A 127 6.83 9.50 8.30
N PRO A 128 5.60 8.99 8.46
CA PRO A 128 4.40 9.72 8.08
C PRO A 128 4.19 10.99 8.91
N SER A 129 3.79 12.07 8.23
CA SER A 129 3.46 13.36 8.85
C SER A 129 1.95 13.65 8.87
N ASN A 130 1.12 12.75 8.34
CA ASN A 130 -0.33 12.90 8.30
C ASN A 130 -0.94 13.03 9.72
N SER A 131 -2.13 13.62 9.78
CA SER A 131 -2.90 13.90 11.00
C SER A 131 -4.37 13.61 10.84
#